data_AF-A0A843S209-F1
#
_entry.id   AF-A0A843S209-F1
#
_cell.length_a   1.000
_cell.length_b   1.000
_cell.length_c   1.000
_cell.angle_alpha   90.00
_cell.angle_beta   90.00
_cell.angle_gamma   90.00
#
_symmetry.space_group_name_H-M   'P 1'
#
loop_
_entity.id
_entity.type
_entity.pdbx_description
1 polymer ?
#
loop_
_entity_poly.entity_id
_entity_poly.type
_entity_poly.pdbx_seq_one_letter_code
_entity_poly.pdbx_strand_id
1 'polypeptide(L)'
;MRKKLSRWTAGSTHQFVGFQPVVRCLIAGLAVLLTSPAVARQGAAGTNWLDQPLTNWNDADRLPAAAPPRGEDGDALRARCGITRGESPAHRTLEEEGWTPYSHLDRELTRGDVELLAGMTAADEACQPTHFQMFVFVQGRFAGTLSPQPMTTGRDGSAGAVRIIEADIIRGEFARFQDSDAPCCPTSRMTVQYRIDRTGKHALVIPVDVRTTRG
;
A
#
# COMPACT_ATOMS: atom_id res chain seq x y z
N MET A 1 40.42 -30.01 27.18
CA MET A 1 40.89 -29.68 28.55
C MET A 1 39.68 -29.48 29.46
N ARG A 2 39.53 -30.30 30.51
CA ARG A 2 38.37 -30.32 31.42
C ARG A 2 38.73 -29.69 32.78
N LYS A 3 37.86 -28.78 33.24
CA LYS A 3 37.38 -28.47 34.60
C LYS A 3 38.35 -28.67 35.81
N LYS A 4 38.48 -27.64 36.67
CA LYS A 4 37.75 -27.53 37.97
C LYS A 4 38.17 -26.32 38.81
N LEU A 5 37.22 -25.93 39.66
CA LEU A 5 37.15 -24.83 40.65
C LEU A 5 38.14 -24.91 41.83
N SER A 6 38.37 -23.75 42.48
CA SER A 6 38.61 -23.57 43.93
C SER A 6 38.02 -22.20 44.35
N ARG A 7 36.95 -22.10 45.16
CA ARG A 7 36.87 -21.96 46.65
C ARG A 7 37.83 -20.92 47.24
N TRP A 8 37.37 -19.74 47.67
CA TRP A 8 36.67 -19.32 48.92
C TRP A 8 37.58 -19.22 50.17
N THR A 9 37.73 -18.01 50.72
CA THR A 9 37.94 -17.73 52.16
C THR A 9 37.38 -16.35 52.55
N ALA A 10 36.93 -16.27 53.80
CA ALA A 10 36.12 -15.23 54.42
C ALA A 10 36.94 -14.28 55.33
N GLY A 11 36.31 -13.16 55.72
CA GLY A 11 36.72 -12.29 56.85
C GLY A 11 35.78 -11.07 56.90
N SER A 12 34.72 -11.07 57.70
CA SER A 12 34.60 -10.76 59.15
C SER A 12 34.48 -9.27 59.47
N THR A 13 33.24 -8.88 59.74
CA THR A 13 32.69 -8.14 60.90
C THR A 13 33.38 -6.88 61.42
N HIS A 14 32.64 -5.75 61.42
CA HIS A 14 32.52 -4.86 62.58
C HIS A 14 31.13 -4.19 62.59
N GLN A 15 30.40 -4.40 63.69
CA GLN A 15 29.20 -3.67 64.08
C GLN A 15 29.60 -2.32 64.69
N PHE A 16 28.87 -1.26 64.40
CA PHE A 16 28.65 -0.17 65.36
C PHE A 16 27.22 0.37 65.25
N VAL A 17 26.64 0.51 66.42
CA VAL A 17 25.28 0.94 66.77
C VAL A 17 25.21 2.47 66.72
N GLY A 18 24.09 3.04 66.27
CA GLY A 18 23.79 4.43 66.62
C GLY A 18 22.68 5.11 65.83
N PHE A 19 21.51 5.22 66.48
CA PHE A 19 20.57 6.35 66.44
C PHE A 19 19.83 6.71 65.13
N GLN A 20 18.52 6.44 65.13
CA GLN A 20 17.51 7.19 64.35
C GLN A 20 17.24 8.55 65.01
N PRO A 21 16.87 9.59 64.25
CA PRO A 21 15.43 9.82 64.05
C PRO A 21 15.04 10.24 62.62
N VAL A 22 13.93 9.63 62.17
CA VAL A 22 12.79 10.25 61.48
C VAL A 22 13.07 11.49 60.62
N VAL A 23 13.21 11.29 59.30
CA VAL A 23 12.74 12.26 58.31
C VAL A 23 11.93 11.51 57.27
N ARG A 24 10.61 11.59 57.41
CA ARG A 24 9.64 11.30 56.35
C ARG A 24 9.82 12.36 55.26
N CYS A 25 10.48 12.03 54.16
CA CYS A 25 10.33 12.74 52.91
C CYS A 25 9.51 11.88 51.95
N LEU A 26 8.22 12.20 51.90
CA LEU A 26 7.33 11.89 50.79
C LEU A 26 7.97 12.45 49.51
N ILE A 27 8.49 11.60 48.63
CA ILE A 27 8.76 11.98 47.25
C ILE A 27 7.73 11.26 46.39
N ALA A 28 6.84 12.07 45.84
CA ALA A 28 5.77 11.71 44.94
C ALA A 28 6.31 10.95 43.73
N GLY A 29 5.70 9.80 43.43
CA GLY A 29 5.95 9.06 42.20
C GLY A 29 5.52 9.87 40.99
N LEU A 30 6.49 10.28 40.18
CA LEU A 30 6.25 10.87 38.87
C LEU A 30 6.04 9.73 37.88
N ALA A 31 4.78 9.33 37.66
CA ALA A 31 4.43 8.41 36.59
C ALA A 31 4.65 9.10 35.24
N VAL A 32 5.75 8.77 34.57
CA VAL A 32 6.02 9.20 33.19
C VAL A 32 5.05 8.44 32.28
N LEU A 33 3.96 9.11 31.91
CA LEU A 33 3.06 8.68 30.85
C LEU A 33 3.82 8.72 29.52
N LEU A 34 4.27 7.56 29.04
CA LEU A 34 4.73 7.37 27.67
C LEU A 34 3.53 7.53 26.72
N THR A 35 3.24 8.77 26.31
CA THR A 35 2.32 9.03 25.22
C THR A 35 3.02 8.69 23.91
N SER A 36 2.82 7.47 23.43
CA SER A 36 3.16 7.11 22.06
C SER A 36 2.45 8.08 21.11
N PRO A 37 3.13 8.76 20.17
CA PRO A 37 2.43 9.41 19.08
C PRO A 37 1.84 8.28 18.23
N ALA A 38 0.53 8.09 18.33
CA ALA A 38 -0.20 7.35 17.34
C ALA A 38 0.02 8.07 16.01
N VAL A 39 0.82 7.48 15.11
CA VAL A 39 0.86 7.89 13.71
C VAL A 39 -0.46 7.44 13.11
N ALA A 40 -1.51 8.20 13.36
CA ALA A 40 -2.73 8.13 12.60
C ALA A 40 -2.43 8.68 11.20
N ARG A 41 -1.99 7.82 10.27
CA ARG A 41 -2.19 8.09 8.84
C ARG A 41 -3.65 7.82 8.51
N GLN A 42 -4.52 8.64 9.05
CA GLN A 42 -5.81 8.87 8.44
C GLN A 42 -5.52 9.76 7.24
N GLY A 43 -5.71 9.24 6.02
CA GLY A 43 -5.82 10.10 4.86
C GLY A 43 -6.89 11.13 5.18
N ALA A 44 -6.47 12.37 5.40
CA ALA A 44 -7.40 13.46 5.61
C ALA A 44 -8.42 13.43 4.46
N ALA A 45 -9.65 13.85 4.73
CA ALA A 45 -10.61 14.27 3.71
C ALA A 45 -10.07 15.53 3.02
N GLY A 46 -8.93 15.39 2.36
CA GLY A 46 -8.05 16.42 1.85
C GLY A 46 -7.82 16.17 0.38
N THR A 47 -7.71 17.27 -0.35
CA THR A 47 -7.39 17.42 -1.77
C THR A 47 -6.88 16.16 -2.46
N ASN A 48 -7.55 15.74 -3.54
CA ASN A 48 -7.18 14.57 -4.34
C ASN A 48 -5.67 14.59 -4.69
N TRP A 49 -5.02 13.43 -4.69
CA TRP A 49 -3.59 13.31 -5.03
C TRP A 49 -3.23 13.88 -6.41
N LEU A 50 -4.22 13.99 -7.31
CA LEU A 50 -4.11 14.60 -8.63
C LEU A 50 -4.06 16.14 -8.62
N ASP A 51 -4.44 16.78 -7.51
CA ASP A 51 -4.48 18.25 -7.37
C ASP A 51 -3.21 18.83 -6.73
N GLN A 52 -2.24 17.96 -6.41
CA GLN A 52 -1.00 18.34 -5.75
C GLN A 52 0.20 17.98 -6.63
N PRO A 53 1.37 18.62 -6.42
CA PRO A 53 2.61 18.13 -7.02
C PRO A 53 2.80 16.64 -6.73
N LEU A 54 3.06 15.86 -7.77
CA LEU A 54 3.23 14.42 -7.62
C LEU A 54 4.45 14.14 -6.74
N THR A 55 4.23 13.29 -5.73
CA THR A 55 5.30 12.69 -4.93
C THR A 55 5.29 11.20 -5.21
N ASN A 56 6.47 10.58 -5.25
CA ASN A 56 6.51 9.14 -5.43
C ASN A 56 6.02 8.44 -4.15
N TRP A 57 4.92 7.71 -4.27
CA TRP A 57 4.35 6.91 -3.18
C TRP A 57 4.77 5.43 -3.24
N ASN A 58 5.41 5.00 -4.33
CA ASN A 58 5.72 3.60 -4.55
C ASN A 58 6.94 3.16 -3.73
N ASP A 59 6.83 1.95 -3.21
CA ASP A 59 7.90 1.17 -2.59
C ASP A 59 7.89 -0.22 -3.23
N ALA A 60 8.92 -0.53 -4.04
CA ALA A 60 8.98 -1.78 -4.81
C ALA A 60 9.14 -3.02 -3.93
N ASP A 61 9.49 -2.86 -2.65
CA ASP A 61 9.64 -3.99 -1.72
C ASP A 61 8.31 -4.40 -1.07
N ARG A 62 7.24 -3.61 -1.25
CA ARG A 62 5.97 -3.85 -0.55
C ARG A 62 4.75 -3.65 -1.46
N LEU A 63 4.18 -4.78 -1.88
CA LEU A 63 2.86 -4.78 -2.48
C LEU A 63 1.80 -4.42 -1.41
N PRO A 64 0.89 -3.45 -1.66
CA PRO A 64 -0.17 -3.14 -0.72
C PRO A 64 -1.18 -4.29 -0.60
N ALA A 65 -1.32 -4.87 0.59
CA ALA A 65 -2.36 -5.86 0.88
C ALA A 65 -3.77 -5.29 0.62
N ALA A 66 -4.65 -6.13 0.08
CA ALA A 66 -6.07 -5.83 -0.03
C ALA A 66 -6.67 -5.64 1.37
N ALA A 67 -7.62 -4.70 1.48
CA ALA A 67 -8.45 -4.65 2.67
C ALA A 67 -9.27 -5.95 2.79
N PRO A 68 -9.51 -6.46 4.01
CA PRO A 68 -10.36 -7.62 4.20
C PRO A 68 -11.72 -7.43 3.52
N PRO A 69 -12.26 -8.46 2.85
CA PRO A 69 -13.54 -8.35 2.17
C PRO A 69 -14.65 -8.05 3.19
N ARG A 70 -15.55 -7.12 2.84
CA ARG A 70 -16.75 -6.80 3.64
C ARG A 70 -17.97 -7.65 3.24
N GLY A 71 -17.81 -8.53 2.26
CA GLY A 71 -18.88 -9.36 1.69
C GLY A 71 -18.31 -10.69 1.23
N GLU A 72 -18.39 -10.95 -0.08
CA GLU A 72 -17.76 -12.13 -0.69
C GLU A 72 -16.23 -12.05 -0.62
N ASP A 73 -15.57 -13.20 -0.43
CA ASP A 73 -14.13 -13.32 -0.57
C ASP A 73 -13.72 -13.41 -2.05
N GLY A 74 -12.41 -13.40 -2.31
CA GLY A 74 -11.88 -13.43 -3.68
C GLY A 74 -12.19 -14.72 -4.45
N ASP A 75 -12.31 -15.86 -3.77
CA ASP A 75 -12.62 -17.14 -4.42
C ASP A 75 -14.10 -17.21 -4.83
N ALA A 76 -14.99 -16.74 -3.96
CA ALA A 76 -16.41 -16.57 -4.27
C ALA A 76 -16.63 -15.55 -5.40
N LEU A 77 -15.97 -14.40 -5.34
CA LEU A 77 -16.02 -13.37 -6.41
C LEU A 77 -15.56 -13.94 -7.75
N ARG A 78 -14.42 -14.63 -7.77
CA ARG A 78 -13.87 -15.26 -8.98
C ARG A 78 -14.84 -16.26 -9.57
N ALA A 79 -15.44 -17.13 -8.75
CA ALA A 79 -16.41 -18.12 -9.19
C ALA A 79 -17.69 -17.48 -9.76
N ARG A 80 -18.24 -16.48 -9.07
CA ARG A 80 -19.42 -15.73 -9.50
C ARG A 80 -19.20 -15.05 -10.85
N CYS A 81 -18.02 -14.46 -11.03
CA CYS A 81 -17.68 -13.69 -12.22
C CYS A 81 -17.01 -14.49 -13.34
N GLY A 82 -16.84 -15.81 -13.17
CA GLY A 82 -16.20 -16.66 -14.18
C GLY A 82 -14.75 -16.24 -14.49
N ILE A 83 -14.06 -15.61 -13.55
CA ILE A 83 -12.69 -15.11 -13.75
C ILE A 83 -11.74 -16.31 -13.69
N THR A 84 -10.95 -16.51 -14.75
CA THR A 84 -9.93 -17.57 -14.77
C THR A 84 -8.68 -17.10 -14.02
N ARG A 85 -8.08 -17.98 -13.22
CA ARG A 85 -6.79 -17.67 -12.58
C ARG A 85 -5.69 -17.57 -13.63
N GLY A 86 -4.93 -16.49 -13.59
CA GLY A 86 -3.73 -16.36 -14.41
C GLY A 86 -2.55 -17.11 -13.79
N GLU A 87 -1.60 -17.51 -14.63
CA GLU A 87 -0.46 -18.33 -14.23
C GLU A 87 0.82 -17.50 -13.97
N SER A 88 0.79 -16.20 -14.28
CA SER A 88 1.98 -15.34 -14.12
C SER A 88 2.37 -15.18 -12.64
N PRO A 89 3.65 -14.95 -12.32
CA PRO A 89 4.06 -14.59 -10.97
C PRO A 89 3.26 -13.40 -10.40
N ALA A 90 2.92 -12.41 -11.24
CA ALA A 90 2.13 -11.25 -10.85
C ALA A 90 0.72 -11.65 -10.34
N HIS A 91 0.04 -12.57 -11.04
CA HIS A 91 -1.27 -13.07 -10.60
C HIS A 91 -1.19 -13.71 -9.22
N ARG A 92 -0.22 -14.61 -9.01
CA ARG A 92 -0.04 -15.28 -7.72
C ARG A 92 0.27 -14.31 -6.60
N THR A 93 1.17 -13.35 -6.82
CA THR A 93 1.51 -12.34 -5.80
C THR A 93 0.31 -11.47 -5.45
N LEU A 94 -0.56 -11.12 -6.41
CA LEU A 94 -1.79 -10.38 -6.11
C LEU A 94 -2.77 -11.22 -5.30
N GLU A 95 -2.95 -12.50 -5.63
CA GLU A 95 -3.83 -13.41 -4.88
C GLU A 95 -3.34 -13.62 -3.44
N GLU A 96 -2.03 -13.77 -3.25
CA GLU A 96 -1.40 -13.88 -1.92
C GLU A 96 -1.65 -12.62 -1.05
N GLU A 97 -1.76 -11.46 -1.69
CA GLU A 97 -2.05 -10.17 -1.05
C GLU A 97 -3.57 -9.88 -0.97
N GLY A 98 -4.43 -10.86 -1.27
CA GLY A 98 -5.88 -10.78 -1.11
C GLY A 98 -6.62 -10.07 -2.25
N TRP A 99 -5.95 -9.79 -3.36
CA TRP A 99 -6.57 -9.22 -4.55
C TRP A 99 -7.11 -10.32 -5.48
N THR A 100 -8.22 -10.06 -6.15
CA THR A 100 -8.69 -10.90 -7.27
C THR A 100 -8.18 -10.30 -8.59
N PRO A 101 -7.20 -10.92 -9.27
CA PRO A 101 -6.62 -10.34 -10.47
C PRO A 101 -7.60 -10.36 -11.66
N TYR A 102 -7.53 -9.34 -12.51
CA TYR A 102 -8.32 -9.26 -13.74
C TYR A 102 -7.64 -8.39 -14.80
N SER A 103 -8.08 -8.54 -16.06
CA SER A 103 -7.65 -7.70 -17.17
C SER A 103 -8.41 -6.37 -17.15
N HIS A 104 -7.68 -5.25 -17.03
CA HIS A 104 -8.31 -3.93 -17.02
C HIS A 104 -8.89 -3.57 -18.39
N LEU A 105 -10.18 -3.23 -18.43
CA LEU A 105 -10.91 -2.96 -19.68
C LEU A 105 -10.79 -4.09 -20.71
N ASP A 106 -10.78 -5.34 -20.23
CA ASP A 106 -10.68 -6.56 -21.03
C ASP A 106 -9.44 -6.60 -21.94
N ARG A 107 -8.34 -5.98 -21.49
CA ARG A 107 -7.07 -5.92 -22.20
C ARG A 107 -5.95 -6.51 -21.36
N GLU A 108 -5.16 -7.35 -21.99
CA GLU A 108 -3.83 -7.66 -21.50
C GLU A 108 -2.93 -6.44 -21.70
N LEU A 109 -2.30 -5.97 -20.63
CA LEU A 109 -1.43 -4.80 -20.63
C LEU A 109 0.02 -5.23 -20.37
N THR A 110 0.59 -5.94 -21.33
CA THR A 110 1.98 -6.42 -21.30
C THR A 110 2.81 -5.76 -22.41
N ARG A 111 4.08 -5.48 -22.12
CA ARG A 111 5.08 -5.05 -23.11
C ARG A 111 6.48 -5.39 -22.62
N GLY A 112 7.17 -6.27 -23.36
CA GLY A 112 8.50 -6.71 -22.98
C GLY A 112 8.46 -7.42 -21.63
N ASP A 113 9.21 -6.92 -20.65
CA ASP A 113 9.22 -7.45 -19.28
C ASP A 113 8.25 -6.75 -18.33
N VAL A 114 7.45 -5.80 -18.83
CA VAL A 114 6.48 -5.05 -18.04
C VAL A 114 5.09 -5.66 -18.20
N GLU A 115 4.46 -5.96 -17.07
CA GLU A 115 3.08 -6.45 -16.96
C GLU A 115 2.31 -5.49 -16.07
N LEU A 116 1.14 -5.05 -16.54
CA LEU A 116 0.22 -4.23 -15.79
C LEU A 116 -1.04 -5.04 -15.53
N LEU A 117 -1.32 -5.27 -14.25
CA LEU A 117 -2.40 -6.15 -13.81
C LEU A 117 -3.28 -5.41 -12.82
N ALA A 118 -4.58 -5.53 -12.99
CA ALA A 118 -5.53 -4.98 -12.05
C ALA A 118 -5.89 -6.03 -11.00
N GLY A 119 -6.11 -5.58 -9.77
CA GLY A 119 -6.64 -6.39 -8.68
C GLY A 119 -7.90 -5.73 -8.13
N MET A 120 -8.98 -6.49 -8.00
CA MET A 120 -10.23 -6.02 -7.38
C MET A 120 -10.48 -6.73 -6.05
N THR A 121 -11.22 -6.08 -5.16
CA THR A 121 -11.76 -6.69 -3.93
C THR A 121 -13.29 -6.73 -3.91
N ALA A 122 -13.94 -6.12 -4.90
CA ALA A 122 -15.38 -6.07 -5.03
C ALA A 122 -15.78 -5.81 -6.48
N ALA A 123 -16.90 -6.38 -6.89
CA ALA A 123 -17.52 -6.14 -8.18
C ALA A 123 -19.04 -6.04 -8.06
N ASP A 124 -19.69 -5.39 -9.02
CA ASP A 124 -21.15 -5.32 -9.09
C ASP A 124 -21.77 -6.63 -9.63
N GLU A 125 -23.09 -6.63 -9.84
CA GLU A 125 -23.83 -7.78 -10.37
C GLU A 125 -23.43 -8.13 -11.82
N ALA A 126 -22.94 -7.15 -12.57
CA ALA A 126 -22.40 -7.33 -13.92
C ALA A 126 -20.89 -7.67 -13.91
N CYS A 127 -20.33 -7.94 -12.73
CA CYS A 127 -18.92 -8.28 -12.53
C CYS A 127 -17.94 -7.17 -12.95
N GLN A 128 -18.40 -5.91 -12.94
CA GLN A 128 -17.53 -4.75 -13.11
C GLN A 128 -16.87 -4.42 -11.77
N PRO A 129 -15.55 -4.17 -11.73
CA PRO A 129 -14.85 -3.87 -10.49
C PRO A 129 -15.42 -2.60 -9.87
N THR A 130 -15.74 -2.64 -8.58
CA THR A 130 -16.22 -1.47 -7.83
C THR A 130 -15.17 -0.93 -6.88
N HIS A 131 -14.26 -1.78 -6.40
CA HIS A 131 -13.08 -1.39 -5.63
C HIS A 131 -11.86 -2.14 -6.14
N PHE A 132 -10.84 -1.42 -6.59
CA PHE A 132 -9.73 -2.00 -7.33
C PHE A 132 -8.46 -1.15 -7.27
N GLN A 133 -7.33 -1.74 -7.65
CA GLN A 133 -6.05 -1.07 -7.81
C GLN A 133 -5.35 -1.59 -9.07
N MET A 134 -4.48 -0.76 -9.64
CA MET A 134 -3.66 -1.06 -10.81
C MET A 134 -2.21 -1.25 -10.37
N PHE A 135 -1.66 -2.42 -10.62
CA PHE A 135 -0.33 -2.83 -10.20
C PHE A 135 0.58 -2.97 -11.42
N VAL A 136 1.85 -2.59 -11.24
CA VAL A 136 2.88 -2.72 -12.26
C VAL A 136 3.91 -3.72 -11.78
N PHE A 137 4.22 -4.67 -12.65
CA PHE A 137 5.23 -5.68 -12.45
C PHE A 137 6.30 -5.55 -13.53
N VAL A 138 7.55 -5.76 -13.15
CA VAL A 138 8.72 -5.77 -14.02
C VAL A 138 9.46 -7.07 -13.78
N GLN A 139 9.62 -7.89 -14.83
CA GLN A 139 10.19 -9.24 -14.73
C GLN A 139 9.46 -10.12 -13.69
N GLY A 140 8.14 -9.98 -13.61
CA GLY A 140 7.29 -10.69 -12.66
C GLY A 140 7.42 -10.22 -11.21
N ARG A 141 8.14 -9.14 -10.93
CA ARG A 141 8.29 -8.55 -9.58
C ARG A 141 7.50 -7.25 -9.47
N PHE A 142 6.85 -7.03 -8.34
CA PHE A 142 6.13 -5.79 -8.08
C PHE A 142 7.07 -4.57 -8.17
N ALA A 143 6.63 -3.52 -8.85
CA ALA A 143 7.37 -2.27 -9.06
C ALA A 143 6.61 -1.02 -8.60
N GLY A 144 5.31 -1.13 -8.32
CA GLY A 144 4.48 -0.03 -7.83
C GLY A 144 3.03 -0.11 -8.27
N THR A 145 2.22 0.84 -7.79
CA THR A 145 0.84 1.06 -8.20
C THR A 145 0.69 2.35 -9.01
N LEU A 146 -0.40 2.47 -9.75
CA LEU A 146 -0.71 3.70 -10.51
C LEU A 146 -1.43 4.75 -9.67
N SER A 147 -2.06 4.40 -8.55
CA SER A 147 -2.61 5.36 -7.60
C SER A 147 -2.09 5.09 -6.19
N PRO A 148 -1.97 6.13 -5.33
CA PRO A 148 -1.48 5.96 -3.96
C PRO A 148 -2.44 5.18 -3.06
N GLN A 149 -3.71 5.04 -3.47
CA GLN A 149 -4.75 4.34 -2.74
C GLN A 149 -5.64 3.55 -3.71
N PRO A 150 -6.25 2.44 -3.28
CA PRO A 150 -7.26 1.74 -4.07
C PRO A 150 -8.36 2.69 -4.54
N MET A 151 -8.80 2.46 -5.77
CA MET A 151 -9.78 3.27 -6.48
C MET A 151 -11.18 2.66 -6.37
N THR A 152 -12.18 3.50 -6.54
CA THR A 152 -13.59 3.10 -6.60
C THR A 152 -14.17 3.54 -7.93
N THR A 153 -14.82 2.64 -8.66
CA THR A 153 -15.44 2.97 -9.95
C THR A 153 -16.48 4.06 -9.78
N GLY A 154 -16.48 5.03 -10.69
CA GLY A 154 -17.41 6.17 -10.66
C GLY A 154 -17.11 7.18 -9.54
N ARG A 155 -15.87 7.23 -9.05
CA ARG A 155 -15.41 8.19 -8.04
C ARG A 155 -14.16 8.94 -8.51
N ASP A 156 -13.93 10.11 -7.91
CA ASP A 156 -12.80 10.97 -8.22
C ASP A 156 -11.47 10.21 -8.08
N GLY A 157 -10.61 10.32 -9.09
CA GLY A 157 -9.34 9.60 -9.16
C GLY A 157 -9.43 8.12 -9.57
N SER A 158 -10.58 7.63 -10.06
CA SER A 158 -10.67 6.25 -10.60
C SER A 158 -10.00 6.12 -11.96
N ALA A 159 -9.22 5.06 -12.17
CA ALA A 159 -8.53 4.81 -13.44
C ALA A 159 -9.50 4.45 -14.58
N GLY A 160 -9.30 5.10 -15.72
CA GLY A 160 -9.87 4.77 -17.02
C GLY A 160 -8.84 4.09 -17.91
N ALA A 161 -8.62 4.59 -19.12
CA ALA A 161 -7.66 3.99 -20.04
C ALA A 161 -6.22 4.02 -19.50
N VAL A 162 -5.54 2.88 -19.54
CA VAL A 162 -4.13 2.73 -19.17
C VAL A 162 -3.37 2.10 -20.33
N ARG A 163 -2.16 2.57 -20.59
CA ARG A 163 -1.33 2.09 -21.70
C ARG A 163 0.16 2.16 -21.38
N ILE A 164 0.90 1.14 -21.81
CA ILE A 164 2.35 1.12 -21.83
C ILE A 164 2.79 1.71 -23.18
N ILE A 165 3.33 2.94 -23.17
CA ILE A 165 3.69 3.70 -24.38
C ILE A 165 5.03 3.20 -24.95
N GLU A 166 5.99 3.03 -24.05
CA GLU A 166 7.35 2.53 -24.27
C GLU A 166 7.69 1.57 -23.13
N ALA A 167 8.78 0.81 -23.23
CA ALA A 167 9.14 -0.19 -22.22
C ALA A 167 9.17 0.39 -20.80
N ASP A 168 9.55 1.66 -20.62
CA ASP A 168 9.67 2.28 -19.30
C ASP A 168 8.70 3.45 -19.09
N ILE A 169 7.72 3.67 -19.98
CA ILE A 169 6.76 4.78 -19.89
C ILE A 169 5.33 4.25 -19.89
N ILE A 170 4.62 4.52 -18.80
CA ILE A 170 3.20 4.18 -18.63
C ILE A 170 2.40 5.48 -18.62
N ARG A 171 1.21 5.43 -19.20
CA ARG A 171 0.24 6.53 -19.15
C ARG A 171 -1.11 6.01 -18.65
N GLY A 172 -1.59 6.59 -17.57
CA GLY A 172 -2.91 6.32 -17.00
C GLY A 172 -3.82 7.53 -17.13
N GLU A 173 -5.07 7.31 -17.50
CA GLU A 173 -6.13 8.31 -17.42
C GLU A 173 -6.95 8.10 -16.15
N PHE A 174 -7.29 9.19 -15.47
CA PHE A 174 -8.03 9.19 -14.22
C PHE A 174 -9.21 10.14 -14.33
N ALA A 175 -10.38 9.66 -13.92
CA ALA A 175 -11.60 10.45 -13.93
C ALA A 175 -11.57 11.51 -12.82
N ARG A 176 -12.08 12.70 -13.13
CA ARG A 176 -12.30 13.77 -12.15
C ARG A 176 -13.78 13.99 -11.95
N PHE A 177 -14.26 13.61 -10.77
CA PHE A 177 -15.66 13.76 -10.38
C PHE A 177 -15.82 14.95 -9.44
N GLN A 178 -16.87 15.72 -9.66
CA GLN A 178 -17.39 16.69 -8.69
C GLN A 178 -18.56 16.06 -7.91
N ASP A 179 -18.93 16.67 -6.79
CA ASP A 179 -20.03 16.15 -5.95
C ASP A 179 -21.38 16.10 -6.68
N SER A 180 -21.56 16.93 -7.71
CA SER A 180 -22.76 16.95 -8.56
C SER A 180 -22.76 15.90 -9.67
N ASP A 181 -21.66 15.19 -9.89
CA ASP A 181 -21.52 14.28 -11.02
C ASP A 181 -22.25 12.96 -10.78
N ALA A 182 -22.94 12.47 -11.81
CA ALA A 182 -23.42 11.10 -11.83
C ALA A 182 -22.24 10.13 -11.97
N PRO A 183 -22.26 8.91 -11.38
CA PRO A 183 -21.13 7.98 -11.40
C PRO A 183 -20.59 7.57 -12.79
N CYS A 184 -21.38 7.73 -13.85
CA CYS A 184 -20.96 7.47 -15.24
C CYS A 184 -20.10 8.58 -15.86
N CYS A 185 -20.18 9.78 -15.30
CA CYS A 185 -20.11 11.00 -16.08
C CYS A 185 -19.22 12.03 -15.38
N PRO A 186 -17.89 11.78 -15.33
CA PRO A 186 -16.96 12.71 -14.70
C PRO A 186 -16.90 14.02 -15.47
N THR A 187 -16.85 15.13 -14.73
CA THR A 187 -16.68 16.48 -15.31
C THR A 187 -15.40 16.62 -16.13
N SER A 188 -14.31 15.96 -15.72
CA SER A 188 -13.05 16.03 -16.49
C SER A 188 -12.22 14.75 -16.34
N ARG A 189 -11.09 14.71 -17.03
CA ARG A 189 -10.09 13.64 -16.95
C ARG A 189 -8.70 14.24 -16.81
N MET A 190 -7.88 13.55 -16.03
CA MET A 190 -6.46 13.81 -15.91
C MET A 190 -5.67 12.65 -16.48
N THR A 191 -4.50 12.96 -16.99
CA THR A 191 -3.54 11.96 -17.44
C THR A 191 -2.30 12.07 -16.58
N VAL A 192 -1.89 10.95 -16.02
CA VAL A 192 -0.63 10.81 -15.31
C VAL A 192 0.33 10.00 -16.15
N GLN A 193 1.54 10.51 -16.28
CA GLN A 193 2.65 9.78 -16.87
C GLN A 193 3.54 9.21 -15.76
N TYR A 194 3.95 7.97 -15.95
CA TYR A 194 4.84 7.28 -15.05
C TYR A 194 6.08 6.84 -15.82
N ARG A 195 7.21 6.84 -15.12
CA ARG A 195 8.47 6.26 -15.56
C ARG A 195 8.81 5.05 -14.70
N ILE A 196 9.31 3.99 -15.31
CA ILE A 196 9.93 2.87 -14.59
C ILE A 196 11.41 3.19 -14.40
N ASP A 197 11.83 3.45 -13.17
CA ASP A 197 13.22 3.62 -12.78
C ASP A 197 13.86 2.26 -12.50
N ARG A 198 14.92 1.93 -13.22
CA ARG A 198 15.64 0.66 -13.13
C ARG A 198 17.05 0.81 -12.53
N THR A 199 17.38 1.99 -12.01
CA THR A 199 18.72 2.27 -11.49
C THR A 199 18.97 1.64 -10.12
N GLY A 200 17.90 1.33 -9.38
CA GLY A 200 17.94 0.65 -8.09
C GLY A 200 18.04 -0.86 -8.19
N LYS A 201 18.04 -1.53 -7.02
CA LYS A 201 18.03 -3.00 -6.91
C LYS A 201 16.79 -3.63 -7.54
N HIS A 202 15.65 -2.95 -7.44
CA HIS A 202 14.36 -3.34 -7.98
C HIS A 202 13.81 -2.18 -8.82
N ALA A 203 13.12 -2.51 -9.91
CA ALA A 203 12.47 -1.50 -10.73
C ALA A 203 11.38 -0.80 -9.91
N LEU A 204 11.25 0.52 -10.09
CA LEU A 204 10.34 1.35 -9.31
C LEU A 204 9.51 2.24 -10.24
N VAL A 205 8.20 2.22 -10.09
CA VAL A 205 7.31 3.12 -10.83
C VAL A 205 7.30 4.48 -10.15
N ILE A 206 7.60 5.53 -10.92
CA ILE A 206 7.64 6.91 -10.45
C ILE A 206 6.63 7.73 -11.26
N PRO A 207 5.62 8.37 -10.62
CA PRO A 207 4.79 9.36 -11.29
C PRO A 207 5.62 10.61 -11.61
N VAL A 208 5.64 11.05 -12.86
CA VAL A 208 6.53 12.14 -13.33
C VAL A 208 5.80 13.36 -13.90
N ASP A 209 4.56 13.21 -14.35
CA ASP A 209 3.78 14.32 -14.90
C ASP A 209 2.27 14.07 -14.69
N VAL A 210 1.51 15.14 -14.46
CA VAL A 210 0.04 15.11 -14.37
C VAL A 210 -0.53 16.32 -15.09
N ARG A 211 -1.53 16.08 -15.94
CA ARG A 211 -2.18 17.14 -16.72
C ARG A 211 -3.65 16.84 -16.97
N THR A 212 -4.46 17.89 -17.03
CA THR A 212 -5.85 17.79 -17.49
C THR A 212 -5.87 17.52 -19.00
N THR A 213 -6.66 16.54 -19.45
CA THR A 213 -6.68 16.14 -20.87
C THR A 213 -8.05 16.23 -21.53
N ARG A 214 -9.14 16.22 -20.76
CA ARG A 214 -10.49 16.61 -21.22
C ARG A 214 -11.27 17.23 -20.08
N GLY A 215 -11.94 18.33 -20.35
CA GLY A 215 -13.02 18.92 -19.56
C GLY A 215 -14.12 19.39 -20.51
#